data_AF-A0A8J6Y229-F1
#
_entry.id   AF-A0A8J6Y229-F1
#
_cell.length_a   1.000
_cell.length_b   1.000
_cell.length_c   1.000
_cell.angle_alpha   90.00
_cell.angle_beta   90.00
_cell.angle_gamma   90.00
#
_symmetry.space_group_name_H-M   'P 1'
#
loop_
_entity.id
_entity.type
_entity.pdbx_description
1 polymer ?
#
loop_
_entity_poly.entity_id
_entity_poly.type
_entity_poly.pdbx_seq_one_letter_code
_entity_poly.pdbx_strand_id
1 'polypeptide(L)'
;MRIRIAFAAMTTLFLIIALFPMPGVSAPKIEGPDKMVVQHILIGFKRSISGKKITRTKREAQLLAESLMKRIEEGEDFDALVKEFTDDQYPGYIAMANRGVDPMGGMSRSDMVDGFGDVSFSLEVGEVGMAPWHGRKSPFGWHIIKRLE
;
A
#
# COMPACT_ATOMS: atom_id res chain seq x y z
N MET A 1 -74.76 -19.92 24.31
CA MET A 1 -75.28 -19.92 22.91
C MET A 1 -74.13 -19.48 22.00
N ARG A 2 -73.64 -20.41 21.16
CA ARG A 2 -72.73 -20.33 19.99
C ARG A 2 -71.72 -19.16 19.94
N ILE A 3 -70.42 -19.39 19.69
CA ILE A 3 -69.79 -19.17 18.36
C ILE A 3 -68.29 -19.54 18.52
N ARG A 4 -67.84 -20.64 17.91
CA ARG A 4 -67.07 -20.82 16.64
C ARG A 4 -65.55 -20.90 16.83
N ILE A 5 -65.07 -22.04 16.35
CA ILE A 5 -63.71 -22.52 16.15
C ILE A 5 -63.02 -21.72 15.03
N ALA A 6 -61.73 -21.45 15.17
CA ALA A 6 -60.83 -21.20 14.03
C ALA A 6 -59.46 -21.83 14.31
N PHE A 7 -59.20 -22.97 13.69
CA PHE A 7 -57.87 -23.58 13.57
C PHE A 7 -57.05 -22.76 12.58
N ALA A 8 -55.90 -22.21 13.00
CA ALA A 8 -54.94 -21.59 12.11
C ALA A 8 -54.07 -22.68 11.47
N ALA A 9 -54.06 -22.72 10.13
CA ALA A 9 -53.27 -23.63 9.34
C ALA A 9 -51.77 -23.30 9.44
N MET A 10 -50.97 -24.29 9.83
CA MET A 10 -49.52 -24.24 9.87
C MET A 10 -48.99 -24.66 8.49
N THR A 11 -48.72 -23.69 7.62
CA THR A 11 -48.08 -23.92 6.32
C THR A 11 -46.58 -24.10 6.50
N THR A 12 -46.13 -25.33 6.29
CA THR A 12 -44.74 -25.76 6.20
C THR A 12 -44.08 -25.13 4.97
N LEU A 13 -43.13 -24.22 5.19
CA LEU A 13 -42.29 -23.66 4.13
C LEU A 13 -41.17 -24.66 3.81
N PHE A 14 -41.28 -25.35 2.68
CA PHE A 14 -40.19 -26.15 2.11
C PHE A 14 -39.08 -25.21 1.62
N LEU A 15 -37.95 -25.21 2.34
CA LEU A 15 -36.72 -24.55 1.93
C LEU A 15 -36.09 -25.37 0.78
N ILE A 16 -36.34 -24.94 -0.45
CA ILE A 16 -35.62 -25.44 -1.63
C ILE A 16 -34.21 -24.85 -1.57
N ILE A 17 -33.24 -25.64 -1.12
CA ILE A 17 -31.81 -25.33 -1.24
C ILE A 17 -31.45 -25.54 -2.72
N ALA A 18 -31.55 -24.48 -3.52
CA ALA A 18 -30.98 -24.47 -4.85
C ALA A 18 -29.45 -24.44 -4.71
N LEU A 19 -28.82 -25.57 -5.03
CA LEU A 19 -27.37 -25.71 -5.15
C LEU A 19 -26.91 -24.93 -6.40
N PHE A 20 -26.79 -23.62 -6.28
CA PHE A 20 -26.11 -22.81 -7.29
C PHE A 20 -24.60 -23.13 -7.21
N PRO A 21 -23.94 -23.47 -8.34
CA PRO A 21 -22.50 -23.60 -8.36
C PRO A 21 -21.90 -22.24 -8.01
N MET A 22 -21.17 -22.18 -6.89
CA MET A 22 -20.40 -20.99 -6.50
C MET A 22 -19.44 -20.67 -7.66
N PRO A 23 -19.56 -19.51 -8.34
CA PRO A 23 -18.56 -19.09 -9.30
C PRO A 23 -17.23 -19.00 -8.55
N GLY A 24 -16.20 -19.62 -9.13
CA GLY A 24 -14.89 -19.79 -8.50
C GLY A 24 -14.42 -18.50 -7.84
N VAL A 25 -13.91 -18.62 -6.62
CA VAL A 25 -13.23 -17.54 -5.91
C VAL A 25 -12.02 -17.14 -6.75
N SER A 26 -12.24 -16.19 -7.66
CA SER A 26 -11.18 -15.45 -8.31
C SER A 26 -10.42 -14.74 -7.19
N ALA A 27 -9.12 -14.97 -7.09
CA ALA A 27 -8.26 -14.20 -6.21
C ALA A 27 -8.57 -12.70 -6.41
N PRO A 28 -8.66 -11.89 -5.35
CA PRO A 28 -9.10 -10.51 -5.47
C PRO A 28 -8.29 -9.81 -6.55
N LYS A 29 -8.99 -9.32 -7.57
CA LYS A 29 -8.43 -8.45 -8.60
C LYS A 29 -7.97 -7.21 -7.87
N ILE A 30 -6.66 -7.06 -7.66
CA ILE A 30 -6.14 -5.85 -7.04
C ILE A 30 -6.31 -4.73 -8.08
N GLU A 31 -7.33 -3.90 -7.85
CA GLU A 31 -7.70 -2.77 -8.70
C GLU A 31 -6.60 -1.71 -8.65
N GLY A 32 -6.24 -1.14 -9.80
CA GLY A 32 -5.17 -0.14 -9.91
C GLY A 32 -4.66 -0.02 -11.35
N PRO A 33 -3.94 1.08 -11.68
CA PRO A 33 -3.44 1.32 -13.02
C PRO A 33 -2.40 0.26 -13.45
N ASP A 34 -2.26 0.05 -14.75
CA ASP A 34 -1.28 -0.89 -15.32
C ASP A 34 0.17 -0.46 -15.06
N LYS A 35 0.39 0.86 -14.94
CA LYS A 35 1.68 1.48 -14.60
C LYS A 35 1.44 2.68 -13.67
N MET A 36 2.42 2.98 -12.84
CA MET A 36 2.45 4.22 -12.06
C MET A 36 3.89 4.72 -11.90
N VAL A 37 4.03 6.01 -11.60
CA VAL A 37 5.31 6.62 -11.25
C VAL A 37 5.19 7.22 -9.86
N VAL A 38 6.14 6.90 -8.99
CA VAL A 38 6.24 7.50 -7.66
C VAL A 38 7.60 8.18 -7.50
N GLN A 39 7.66 9.15 -6.60
CA GLN A 39 8.91 9.64 -6.04
C GLN A 39 8.96 9.26 -4.57
N HIS A 40 10.14 8.93 -4.04
CA HIS A 40 10.22 8.51 -2.65
C HIS A 40 11.45 9.03 -1.89
N ILE A 41 11.30 9.08 -0.57
CA ILE A 41 12.35 9.34 0.41
C ILE A 41 12.53 8.08 1.23
N LEU A 42 13.69 7.43 1.15
CA LEU A 42 14.03 6.32 2.02
C LEU A 42 14.79 6.83 3.24
N ILE A 43 14.25 6.61 4.44
CA ILE A 43 14.92 6.90 5.70
C ILE A 43 15.36 5.59 6.36
N GLY A 44 16.63 5.26 6.17
CA GLY A 44 17.28 4.11 6.77
C GLY A 44 17.89 4.40 8.15
N PHE A 45 18.25 3.33 8.83
CA PHE A 45 19.02 3.36 10.08
C PHE A 45 20.25 2.45 10.02
N LYS A 46 21.08 2.50 11.05
CA LYS A 46 22.31 1.69 11.16
C LYS A 46 22.06 0.22 10.82
N ARG A 47 22.75 -0.27 9.79
CA ARG A 47 22.69 -1.66 9.25
C ARG A 47 21.39 -2.08 8.55
N SER A 48 20.48 -1.15 8.28
CA SER A 48 19.24 -1.45 7.52
C SER A 48 19.46 -1.52 6.00
N ILE A 49 20.39 -0.71 5.48
CA ILE A 49 20.72 -0.64 4.06
C ILE A 49 22.16 -1.12 3.86
N SER A 50 22.34 -2.14 3.04
CA SER A 50 23.67 -2.69 2.73
C SER A 50 24.50 -1.65 1.96
N GLY A 51 25.78 -1.53 2.29
CA GLY A 51 26.69 -0.60 1.59
C GLY A 51 26.58 0.88 1.96
N LYS A 52 25.56 1.30 2.73
CA LYS A 52 25.45 2.69 3.21
C LYS A 52 25.90 2.86 4.66
N LYS A 53 26.72 3.88 4.90
CA LYS A 53 27.21 4.24 6.24
C LYS A 53 26.21 5.16 6.95
N ILE A 54 25.18 4.54 7.53
CA ILE A 54 24.17 5.24 8.32
C ILE A 54 24.51 5.13 9.82
N THR A 55 24.62 6.25 10.51
CA THR A 55 24.93 6.31 11.95
C THR A 55 23.69 6.36 12.83
N ARG A 56 22.57 6.88 12.31
CA ARG A 56 21.32 7.06 13.06
C ARG A 56 20.71 5.73 13.52
N THR A 57 20.13 5.74 14.70
CA THR A 57 19.37 4.66 15.30
C THR A 57 18.04 4.48 14.59
N LYS A 58 17.40 3.32 14.82
CA LYS A 58 16.04 3.07 14.32
C LYS A 58 15.03 4.10 14.83
N ARG A 59 15.15 4.56 16.08
CA ARG A 59 14.24 5.56 16.66
C ARG A 59 14.45 6.94 16.03
N GLU A 60 15.70 7.33 15.78
CA GLU A 60 16.00 8.58 15.07
C GLU A 60 15.49 8.57 13.63
N ALA A 61 15.62 7.43 12.93
CA ALA A 61 15.04 7.26 11.59
C ALA A 61 13.51 7.41 11.59
N GLN A 62 12.83 6.81 12.57
CA GLN A 62 11.38 6.98 12.74
C GLN A 62 11.00 8.45 12.96
N LEU A 63 11.66 9.13 13.91
CA LEU A 63 11.38 10.53 14.24
C LEU A 63 11.66 11.46 13.05
N LEU A 64 12.71 11.17 12.27
CA LEU A 64 13.00 11.90 11.04
C LEU A 64 11.89 11.70 10.01
N ALA A 65 11.44 10.47 9.77
CA ALA A 65 10.34 10.19 8.84
C ALA A 65 9.03 10.89 9.26
N GLU A 66 8.68 10.84 10.56
CA GLU A 66 7.51 11.55 11.11
C GLU A 66 7.62 13.07 10.95
N SER A 67 8.81 13.63 11.16
CA SER A 67 9.09 15.06 10.96
C SER A 67 8.97 15.48 9.49
N LEU A 68 9.48 14.66 8.57
CA LEU A 68 9.39 14.92 7.13
C LEU A 68 7.95 14.85 6.63
N MET A 69 7.14 13.90 7.12
CA MET A 69 5.70 13.86 6.80
C MET A 69 5.00 15.16 7.19
N LYS A 70 5.28 15.71 8.38
CA LYS A 70 4.72 16.99 8.81
C LYS A 70 5.13 18.15 7.90
N ARG A 71 6.39 18.23 7.51
CA ARG A 71 6.90 19.26 6.58
C ARG A 71 6.21 19.19 5.21
N ILE A 72 5.96 17.98 4.72
CA ILE A 72 5.22 17.74 3.48
C ILE A 72 3.76 18.18 3.62
N GLU A 73 3.09 17.86 4.73
CA GLU A 73 1.73 18.31 5.03
C GLU A 73 1.63 19.84 5.14
N GLU A 74 2.70 20.51 5.61
CA GLU A 74 2.84 21.96 5.67
C GLU A 74 3.18 22.61 4.30
N GLY A 75 3.37 21.80 3.26
CA GLY A 75 3.54 22.26 1.88
C GLY A 75 4.99 22.46 1.44
N GLU A 76 5.97 21.91 2.16
CA GLU A 76 7.36 21.93 1.72
C GLU A 76 7.57 21.11 0.44
N ASP A 77 8.49 21.57 -0.42
CA ASP A 77 8.76 20.92 -1.71
C ASP A 77 9.31 19.49 -1.53
N PHE A 78 8.62 18.52 -2.13
CA PHE A 78 8.95 17.12 -1.98
C PHE A 78 10.30 16.78 -2.63
N ASP A 79 10.65 17.37 -3.78
CA ASP A 79 11.92 17.07 -4.47
C ASP A 79 13.13 17.57 -3.66
N ALA A 80 13.00 18.76 -3.06
CA ALA A 80 14.00 19.29 -2.13
C ALA A 80 14.23 18.34 -0.95
N LEU A 81 13.15 17.82 -0.35
CA LEU A 81 13.24 16.85 0.73
C LEU A 81 13.86 15.52 0.28
N VAL A 82 13.55 15.04 -0.92
CA VAL A 82 14.18 13.83 -1.50
C VAL A 82 15.68 14.05 -1.64
N LYS A 83 16.09 15.18 -2.22
CA LYS A 83 17.49 15.53 -2.45
C LYS A 83 18.31 15.60 -1.16
N GLU A 84 17.72 16.12 -0.09
CA GLU A 84 18.42 16.33 1.18
C GLU A 84 18.42 15.08 2.06
N PHE A 85 17.31 14.36 2.14
CA PHE A 85 17.10 13.36 3.19
C PHE A 85 17.10 11.90 2.73
N THR A 86 17.01 11.62 1.42
CA THR A 86 16.94 10.22 0.97
C THR A 86 18.25 9.48 1.22
N ASP A 87 18.16 8.36 1.93
CA ASP A 87 19.20 7.35 1.99
C ASP A 87 19.12 6.38 0.81
N ASP A 88 18.32 6.64 -0.23
CA ASP A 88 18.41 5.98 -1.54
C ASP A 88 19.17 6.87 -2.54
N GLN A 89 18.91 6.75 -3.84
CA GLN A 89 19.48 7.58 -4.89
C GLN A 89 18.51 8.70 -5.28
N TYR A 90 19.01 9.93 -5.37
CA TYR A 90 18.29 11.03 -6.04
C TYR A 90 18.27 10.76 -7.56
N PRO A 91 17.16 10.98 -8.29
CA PRO A 91 15.96 11.74 -7.92
C PRO A 91 14.84 10.95 -7.22
N GLY A 92 15.06 9.69 -6.85
CA GLY A 92 14.08 8.89 -6.09
C GLY A 92 12.84 8.47 -6.89
N TYR A 93 12.85 8.62 -8.22
CA TYR A 93 11.76 8.17 -9.09
C TYR A 93 11.77 6.65 -9.26
N ILE A 94 10.60 6.05 -9.12
CA ILE A 94 10.38 4.62 -9.33
C ILE A 94 9.14 4.47 -10.22
N ALA A 95 9.34 3.95 -11.43
CA ALA A 95 8.26 3.50 -12.28
C ALA A 95 7.92 2.05 -11.93
N MET A 96 6.65 1.76 -11.67
CA MET A 96 6.16 0.42 -11.35
C MET A 96 5.12 -0.05 -12.34
N ALA A 97 5.18 -1.34 -12.69
CA ALA A 97 4.15 -2.02 -13.45
C ALA A 97 3.30 -2.92 -12.55
N ASN A 98 1.98 -2.91 -12.78
CA ASN A 98 1.08 -3.93 -12.24
C ASN A 98 1.25 -5.23 -13.04
N ARG A 99 0.83 -6.38 -12.48
CA ARG A 99 1.14 -7.72 -13.03
C ARG A 99 0.83 -7.84 -14.54
N GLY A 100 1.75 -8.46 -15.29
CA GLY A 100 1.52 -8.87 -16.68
C GLY A 100 1.94 -7.85 -17.75
N VAL A 101 2.51 -6.71 -17.35
CA VAL A 101 3.04 -5.69 -18.27
C VAL A 101 4.56 -5.80 -18.33
N ASP A 102 5.12 -5.87 -19.53
CA ASP A 102 6.57 -5.92 -19.79
C ASP A 102 7.27 -4.71 -19.13
N PRO A 103 8.23 -4.93 -18.21
CA PRO A 103 9.02 -3.89 -17.58
C PRO A 103 10.04 -3.31 -18.57
N MET A 104 9.57 -2.69 -19.67
CA MET A 104 10.39 -1.89 -20.59
C MET A 104 10.81 -0.55 -19.95
N GLY A 105 11.21 -0.56 -18.68
CA GLY A 105 11.77 0.59 -17.96
C GLY A 105 11.35 0.76 -16.48
N GLY A 106 10.49 -0.11 -15.93
CA GLY A 106 10.02 -0.02 -14.54
C GLY A 106 10.20 -1.32 -13.75
N MET A 107 10.08 -1.28 -12.43
CA MET A 107 10.13 -2.48 -11.58
C MET A 107 8.74 -3.12 -11.46
N SER A 108 8.67 -4.45 -11.43
CA SER A 108 7.40 -5.11 -11.11
C SER A 108 7.03 -4.84 -9.66
N ARG A 109 5.73 -4.79 -9.35
CA ARG A 109 5.26 -4.78 -7.95
C ARG A 109 5.89 -5.90 -7.11
N SER A 110 6.16 -7.06 -7.72
CA SER A 110 6.83 -8.20 -7.06
C SER A 110 8.29 -7.95 -6.70
N ASP A 111 8.92 -6.98 -7.35
CA ASP A 111 10.33 -6.65 -7.14
C ASP A 111 10.49 -5.58 -6.04
N MET A 112 9.37 -4.96 -5.64
CA MET A 112 9.29 -4.02 -4.53
C MET A 112 9.07 -4.73 -3.22
N VAL A 113 9.56 -4.12 -2.14
CA VAL A 113 9.21 -4.57 -0.80
C VAL A 113 7.71 -4.36 -0.58
N ASP A 114 7.01 -5.37 -0.04
CA ASP A 114 5.54 -5.39 0.05
C ASP A 114 4.94 -4.08 0.56
N GLY A 115 5.53 -3.52 1.63
CA GLY A 115 5.04 -2.28 2.24
C GLY A 115 5.13 -1.06 1.32
N PHE A 116 6.16 -1.00 0.47
CA PHE A 116 6.31 0.07 -0.52
C PHE A 116 5.26 -0.05 -1.62
N GLY A 117 5.09 -1.27 -2.16
CA GLY A 117 4.10 -1.52 -3.20
C GLY A 117 2.67 -1.26 -2.69
N ASP A 118 2.32 -1.79 -1.52
CA ASP A 118 0.98 -1.66 -0.95
C ASP A 118 0.59 -0.19 -0.74
N VAL A 119 1.50 0.65 -0.22
CA VAL A 119 1.26 2.08 -0.06
C VAL A 119 1.21 2.79 -1.42
N SER A 120 2.14 2.50 -2.33
CA SER A 120 2.17 3.18 -3.64
C SER A 120 0.87 2.97 -4.43
N PHE A 121 0.34 1.75 -4.43
CA PHE A 121 -0.90 1.42 -5.14
C PHE A 121 -2.16 1.92 -4.41
N SER A 122 -2.09 2.30 -3.13
CA SER A 122 -3.23 2.88 -2.40
C SER A 122 -3.34 4.40 -2.55
N LEU A 123 -2.30 5.08 -3.02
CA LEU A 123 -2.26 6.54 -3.14
C LEU A 123 -2.98 7.03 -4.39
N GLU A 124 -3.65 8.17 -4.29
CA GLU A 124 -4.11 8.95 -5.44
C GLU A 124 -2.97 9.78 -6.05
N VAL A 125 -3.13 10.25 -7.29
CA VAL A 125 -2.11 11.09 -7.95
C VAL A 125 -1.94 12.40 -7.17
N GLY A 126 -0.70 12.71 -6.80
CA GLY A 126 -0.35 13.86 -5.97
C GLY A 126 -0.35 13.56 -4.46
N GLU A 127 -0.93 12.43 -4.03
CA GLU A 127 -0.98 12.05 -2.62
C GLU A 127 0.39 11.55 -2.13
N VAL A 128 0.63 11.73 -0.84
CA VAL A 128 1.83 11.26 -0.14
C VAL A 128 1.43 10.28 0.97
N GLY A 129 2.08 9.12 0.99
CA GLY A 129 1.93 8.11 2.02
C GLY A 129 3.25 7.70 2.63
N MET A 130 3.19 6.97 3.75
CA MET A 130 4.37 6.43 4.42
C MET A 130 4.25 4.93 4.63
N ALA A 131 5.23 4.18 4.13
CA ALA A 131 5.43 2.78 4.47
C ALA A 131 6.40 2.69 5.67
N PRO A 132 5.94 2.31 6.87
CA PRO A 132 6.80 2.21 8.03
C PRO A 132 7.73 1.00 7.93
N TRP A 133 8.84 1.06 8.68
CA TRP A 133 9.74 -0.07 8.80
C TRP A 133 9.02 -1.34 9.24
N HIS A 134 9.31 -2.44 8.56
CA HIS A 134 8.86 -3.76 8.94
C HIS A 134 9.89 -4.80 8.49
N GLY A 135 10.36 -5.65 9.41
CA GLY A 135 11.51 -6.54 9.16
C GLY A 135 11.40 -7.47 7.94
N ARG A 136 10.19 -7.73 7.43
CA ARG A 136 9.98 -8.47 6.16
C ARG A 136 9.42 -7.61 5.01
N LYS A 137 8.58 -6.61 5.33
CA LYS A 137 7.78 -5.88 4.33
C LYS A 137 8.42 -4.56 3.90
N SER A 138 9.33 -4.04 4.71
CA SER A 138 10.15 -2.86 4.43
C SER A 138 11.38 -2.93 5.34
N PRO A 139 12.35 -3.81 5.03
CA PRO A 139 13.52 -4.03 5.89
C PRO A 139 14.48 -2.82 5.90
N PHE A 140 14.41 -1.98 4.87
CA PHE A 140 15.34 -0.88 4.63
C PHE A 140 15.09 0.35 5.49
N GLY A 141 13.86 0.58 5.96
CA GLY A 141 13.56 1.77 6.75
C GLY A 141 12.13 2.26 6.58
N TRP A 142 11.94 3.56 6.66
CA TRP A 142 10.68 4.23 6.36
C TRP A 142 10.74 4.76 4.93
N HIS A 143 9.69 4.54 4.16
CA HIS A 143 9.57 5.11 2.82
C HIS A 143 8.44 6.13 2.83
N ILE A 144 8.75 7.38 2.54
CA ILE A 144 7.74 8.39 2.24
C ILE A 144 7.59 8.42 0.73
N ILE A 145 6.38 8.25 0.22
CA ILE A 145 6.11 7.95 -1.18
C ILE A 145 5.09 8.97 -1.67
N LYS A 146 5.42 9.69 -2.74
CA LYS A 146 4.50 10.56 -3.46
C LYS A 146 4.14 9.92 -4.78
N ARG A 147 2.85 9.78 -5.07
CA ARG A 147 2.41 9.31 -6.38
C ARG A 147 2.40 10.48 -7.37
N LEU A 148 3.03 10.29 -8.52
CA LEU A 148 3.11 11.27 -9.59
C LEU A 148 2.14 10.96 -10.73
N GLU A 149 1.93 9.67 -11.01
CA GLU A 149 1.06 9.14 -12.07
C GLU A 149 0.31 7.89 -11.60
#